data_AF-A0A522M6T1-F1
#
_entry.id   AF-A0A522M6T1-F1
#
_cell.length_a   1.000
_cell.length_b   1.000
_cell.length_c   1.000
_cell.angle_alpha   90.00
_cell.angle_beta   90.00
_cell.angle_gamma   90.00
#
_symmetry.space_group_name_H-M   'P 1'
#
loop_
_entity.id
_entity.type
_entity.pdbx_description
1 polymer ?
#
loop_
_entity_poly.entity_id
_entity_poly.type
_entity_poly.pdbx_seq_one_letter_code
_entity_poly.pdbx_strand_id
1 'polypeptide(L)'
;MNVGGYRPSNTWLRRQLDTSWHRWVAICFAGAAAVSVVMAAFIAPRQATVRMQYEIAQLTRSVDHLEGERRRLLLEREALTSPAALAAQLDTLDLAPVGPDQVGHLTPAGELVFPQPSPTPARPNPARSKPR
;
A
#
# COMPACT_ATOMS: atom_id res chain seq x y z
N MET A 1 -38.11 -64.02 44.27
CA MET A 1 -37.22 -64.38 45.40
C MET A 1 -35.97 -63.54 45.29
N ASN A 2 -35.80 -62.55 46.17
CA ASN A 2 -34.58 -61.74 46.20
C ASN A 2 -33.55 -62.46 47.07
N VAL A 3 -32.49 -62.96 46.44
CA VAL A 3 -31.33 -63.50 47.16
C VAL A 3 -30.62 -62.31 47.79
N GLY A 4 -30.86 -62.09 49.09
CA GLY A 4 -30.17 -61.09 49.89
C GLY A 4 -28.69 -61.47 50.03
N GLY A 5 -27.87 -61.01 49.08
CA GLY A 5 -26.43 -61.22 49.11
C GLY A 5 -25.82 -60.43 50.26
N TYR A 6 -25.25 -61.14 51.24
CA TYR A 6 -24.42 -60.54 52.30
C TYR A 6 -23.18 -59.93 51.65
N ARG A 7 -23.21 -58.60 51.43
CA ARG A 7 -22.04 -57.82 51.01
C ARG A 7 -21.44 -57.20 52.26
N PRO A 8 -20.38 -57.76 52.86
CA PRO A 8 -19.72 -57.09 53.98
C PRO A 8 -19.19 -55.74 53.47
N SER A 9 -19.80 -54.66 53.93
CA SER A 9 -19.38 -53.30 53.60
C SER A 9 -18.12 -52.98 54.38
N ASN A 10 -16.97 -53.44 53.88
CA ASN A 10 -15.71 -53.19 54.52
C ASN A 10 -15.30 -51.73 54.25
N THR A 11 -15.66 -50.84 55.19
CA THR A 11 -15.49 -49.38 55.08
C THR A 11 -14.02 -48.97 54.96
N TRP A 12 -13.11 -49.79 55.50
CA TRP A 12 -11.67 -49.61 55.38
C TRP A 12 -11.19 -49.78 53.92
N LEU A 13 -11.60 -50.86 53.25
CA LEU A 13 -11.30 -51.09 51.83
C LEU A 13 -11.92 -50.02 50.93
N ARG A 14 -13.15 -49.57 51.22
CA ARG A 14 -13.81 -48.49 50.48
C ARG A 14 -13.02 -47.18 50.54
N ARG A 15 -12.58 -46.76 51.73
CA ARG A 15 -11.78 -45.53 51.89
C ARG A 15 -10.47 -45.60 51.11
N GLN A 16 -9.79 -46.73 51.14
CA GLN A 16 -8.51 -46.88 50.43
C GLN A 16 -8.70 -46.89 48.91
N LEU A 17 -9.76 -47.54 48.41
CA LEU A 17 -10.12 -47.53 46.99
C LEU A 17 -10.45 -46.11 46.54
N ASP A 18 -11.30 -45.39 47.28
CA ASP A 18 -11.67 -44.00 46.97
C ASP A 18 -10.44 -43.10 46.92
N THR A 19 -9.54 -43.18 47.90
CA THR A 19 -8.35 -42.33 47.95
C THR A 19 -7.41 -42.61 46.77
N SER A 20 -7.23 -43.89 46.42
CA SER A 20 -6.41 -44.28 45.27
C SER A 20 -7.01 -43.85 43.92
N TRP A 21 -8.35 -43.88 43.82
CA TRP A 21 -9.09 -43.44 42.65
C TRP A 21 -8.96 -41.94 42.42
N HIS A 22 -9.17 -41.13 43.47
CA HIS A 22 -9.02 -39.68 43.37
C HIS A 22 -7.59 -39.27 42.98
N ARG A 23 -6.58 -39.98 43.50
CA ARG A 23 -5.17 -39.75 43.12
C ARG A 23 -4.93 -40.07 41.63
N TRP A 24 -5.49 -41.16 41.12
CA TRP A 24 -5.41 -41.50 39.70
C TRP A 24 -6.07 -40.44 38.82
N VAL A 25 -7.27 -40.01 39.18
CA VAL A 25 -8.00 -38.94 38.47
C VAL A 25 -7.18 -37.65 38.46
N ALA A 26 -6.58 -37.27 39.60
CA ALA A 26 -5.73 -36.07 39.69
C ALA A 26 -4.50 -36.16 38.77
N ILE A 27 -3.85 -37.33 38.68
CA ILE A 27 -2.72 -37.56 37.78
C ILE A 27 -3.16 -37.45 36.31
N CYS A 28 -4.33 -38.00 35.96
CA CYS A 28 -4.87 -37.87 34.60
C CYS A 28 -5.18 -36.41 34.24
N PHE A 29 -5.79 -35.65 35.15
CA PHE A 29 -6.04 -34.22 34.93
C PHE A 29 -4.75 -33.42 34.81
N ALA A 30 -3.75 -33.69 35.65
CA ALA A 30 -2.45 -33.04 35.56
C ALA A 30 -1.75 -33.34 34.23
N GLY A 31 -1.80 -34.60 33.78
CA GLY A 31 -1.28 -35.00 32.47
C GLY A 31 -2.00 -34.31 31.31
N ALA A 32 -3.34 -34.25 31.35
CA ALA A 32 -4.14 -33.57 30.34
C ALA A 32 -3.86 -32.06 30.30
N ALA A 33 -3.71 -31.42 31.46
CA ALA A 33 -3.34 -30.02 31.56
C ALA A 33 -1.93 -29.74 31.02
N ALA A 34 -0.96 -30.62 31.28
CA ALA A 34 0.37 -30.49 30.73
C ALA A 34 0.35 -30.57 29.18
N VAL A 35 -0.39 -31.54 28.63
CA VAL A 35 -0.53 -31.71 27.18
C VAL A 35 -1.23 -30.50 26.55
N SER A 36 -2.28 -29.97 27.18
CA SER A 36 -3.01 -28.81 26.64
C SER A 36 -2.15 -27.55 26.62
N VAL A 37 -1.34 -27.31 27.66
CA VAL A 37 -0.39 -26.19 27.70
C VAL A 37 0.66 -26.31 26.60
N VAL A 38 1.22 -27.51 26.41
CA VAL A 38 2.18 -27.76 25.32
C VAL A 38 1.52 -27.50 23.96
N MET A 39 0.35 -28.08 23.71
CA MET A 39 -0.37 -27.84 22.45
C MET A 39 -0.67 -26.35 22.22
N ALA A 40 -1.12 -25.63 23.24
CA ALA A 40 -1.36 -24.19 23.14
C ALA A 40 -0.07 -23.41 22.82
N ALA A 41 1.04 -23.74 23.50
CA ALA A 41 2.33 -23.08 23.30
C ALA A 41 2.91 -23.31 21.90
N PHE A 42 2.65 -24.46 21.28
CA PHE A 42 3.17 -24.79 19.94
C PHE A 42 2.23 -24.39 18.78
N ILE A 43 0.91 -24.41 19.00
CA ILE A 43 -0.07 -24.09 17.94
C ILE A 43 -0.33 -22.59 17.83
N ALA A 44 -0.44 -21.87 18.95
CA ALA A 44 -0.68 -20.43 18.96
C ALA A 44 0.35 -19.62 18.13
N PRO A 45 1.67 -19.85 18.24
CA PRO A 45 2.64 -19.08 17.46
C PRO A 45 2.55 -19.36 15.96
N ARG A 46 2.16 -20.58 15.54
CA ARG A 46 2.01 -20.89 14.10
C ARG A 46 0.87 -20.10 13.46
N GLN A 47 -0.23 -19.91 14.19
CA GLN A 47 -1.35 -19.11 13.68
C GLN A 47 -0.99 -17.62 13.58
N ALA A 48 -0.25 -17.09 14.54
CA ALA A 48 0.21 -15.70 14.52
C ALA A 48 1.15 -15.42 13.34
N THR A 49 2.10 -16.31 13.07
CA THR A 49 3.05 -16.14 11.96
C THR A 49 2.34 -16.18 10.61
N VAL A 50 1.42 -17.13 10.40
CA VAL A 50 0.67 -17.24 9.14
C VAL A 50 -0.18 -16.00 8.91
N ARG A 51 -0.87 -15.50 9.94
CA ARG A 51 -1.65 -14.27 9.85
C ARG A 51 -0.78 -13.07 9.46
N MET A 52 0.38 -12.90 10.11
CA MET A 52 1.33 -11.83 9.76
C MET A 52 1.81 -11.95 8.30
N GLN A 53 2.09 -13.16 7.82
CA GLN A 53 2.49 -13.36 6.42
C GLN A 53 1.38 -12.97 5.44
N TYR A 54 0.12 -13.30 5.75
CA TYR A 54 -1.02 -12.87 4.94
C TYR A 54 -1.18 -11.34 4.96
N GLU A 55 -1.07 -10.72 6.13
CA GLU A 55 -1.15 -9.26 6.28
C GLU A 55 -0.04 -8.57 5.49
N ILE A 56 1.21 -9.06 5.56
CA ILE A 56 2.34 -8.55 4.76
C ILE A 56 2.07 -8.73 3.27
N ALA A 57 1.64 -9.91 2.83
CA ALA A 57 1.38 -10.18 1.41
C ALA A 57 0.19 -9.37 0.86
N GLN A 58 -0.77 -9.03 1.70
CA GLN A 58 -1.87 -8.14 1.33
C GLN A 58 -1.37 -6.69 1.21
N LEU A 59 -0.52 -6.25 2.14
CA LEU A 59 0.06 -4.91 2.13
C LEU A 59 0.99 -4.69 0.92
N THR A 60 1.82 -5.69 0.58
CA THR A 60 2.67 -5.63 -0.62
C THR A 60 1.84 -5.46 -1.88
N ARG A 61 0.73 -6.20 -2.01
CA ARG A 61 -0.17 -6.08 -3.17
C ARG A 61 -0.82 -4.70 -3.26
N SER A 62 -1.18 -4.07 -2.15
CA SER A 62 -1.74 -2.72 -2.19
C SER A 62 -0.70 -1.67 -2.58
N VAL A 63 0.55 -1.84 -2.13
CA VAL A 63 1.66 -0.96 -2.53
C VAL A 63 1.95 -1.11 -4.02
N ASP A 64 2.06 -2.34 -4.53
CA ASP A 64 2.31 -2.59 -5.96
C ASP A 64 1.20 -2.00 -6.84
N HIS A 65 -0.06 -2.08 -6.40
CA HIS A 65 -1.18 -1.50 -7.11
C HIS A 65 -1.09 0.04 -7.17
N LEU A 66 -0.83 0.68 -6.03
CA LEU A 66 -0.65 2.13 -5.94
C LEU A 66 0.55 2.63 -6.75
N GLU A 67 1.66 1.90 -6.73
CA GLU A 67 2.82 2.24 -7.57
C GLU A 67 2.52 2.11 -9.06
N GLY A 68 1.76 1.07 -9.45
CA GLY A 68 1.29 0.90 -10.82
C GLY A 68 0.41 2.07 -11.28
N GLU A 69 -0.55 2.48 -10.45
CA GLU A 69 -1.41 3.64 -10.74
C GLU A 69 -0.61 4.93 -10.83
N ARG A 70 0.33 5.15 -9.91
CA ARG A 70 1.19 6.34 -9.94
C ARG A 70 2.00 6.40 -11.24
N ARG A 71 2.61 5.29 -11.66
CA ARG A 71 3.37 5.24 -12.92
C ARG A 71 2.47 5.53 -14.12
N ARG A 72 1.27 4.95 -14.14
CA ARG A 72 0.28 5.20 -15.20
C ARG A 72 -0.11 6.68 -15.25
N LEU A 73 -0.43 7.28 -14.11
CA LEU A 73 -0.82 8.69 -14.04
C LEU A 73 0.33 9.64 -14.43
N LEU A 74 1.57 9.30 -14.10
CA LEU A 74 2.74 10.06 -14.54
C LEU A 74 2.90 9.98 -16.07
N LEU A 75 2.73 8.80 -16.67
CA LEU A 75 2.77 8.64 -18.12
C LEU A 75 1.61 9.37 -18.82
N GLU A 76 0.40 9.32 -18.27
CA GLU A 76 -0.76 10.07 -18.78
C GLU A 76 -0.51 11.58 -18.68
N ARG A 77 0.04 12.05 -17.56
CA ARG A 77 0.42 13.45 -17.40
C ARG A 77 1.49 13.86 -18.41
N GLU A 78 2.55 13.07 -18.58
CA GLU A 78 3.61 13.35 -19.55
C GLU A 78 3.06 13.40 -20.98
N ALA A 79 2.14 12.49 -21.34
CA ALA A 79 1.48 12.50 -22.63
C ALA A 79 0.65 13.78 -22.84
N LEU A 80 -0.18 14.16 -21.85
CA LEU A 80 -1.05 15.35 -21.92
C LEU A 80 -0.28 16.67 -21.84
N THR A 81 0.81 16.72 -21.08
CA THR A 81 1.65 17.92 -20.90
C THR A 81 2.77 17.98 -21.96
N SER A 82 2.82 17.02 -22.89
CA SER A 82 3.84 17.03 -23.92
C SER A 82 3.65 18.27 -24.82
N PRO A 83 4.74 19.02 -25.10
CA PRO A 83 4.64 20.23 -25.91
C PRO A 83 4.11 19.95 -27.32
N ALA A 84 4.29 18.73 -27.84
CA ALA A 84 3.71 18.31 -29.11
C ALA A 84 2.19 18.14 -29.06
N ALA A 85 1.64 17.55 -27.99
CA ALA A 85 0.19 17.43 -27.81
C ALA A 85 -0.46 18.80 -27.55
N LEU A 86 0.19 19.66 -26.76
CA LEU A 86 -0.24 21.04 -26.54
C LEU A 86 -0.20 21.85 -27.84
N ALA A 87 0.85 21.69 -28.67
CA ALA A 87 0.95 22.35 -29.96
C ALA A 87 -0.15 21.91 -30.94
N ALA A 88 -0.55 20.64 -30.91
CA ALA A 88 -1.66 20.13 -31.72
C ALA A 88 -3.03 20.64 -31.25
N GLN A 89 -3.16 21.02 -29.97
CA GLN A 89 -4.40 21.57 -29.40
C GLN A 89 -4.48 23.11 -29.48
N LEU A 90 -3.41 23.81 -29.88
CA LEU A 90 -3.37 25.27 -30.02
C LEU A 90 -4.50 25.79 -30.93
N ASP A 91 -4.68 25.14 -32.10
CA ASP A 91 -5.72 25.51 -33.07
C ASP A 91 -7.15 25.26 -32.55
N THR A 92 -7.33 24.28 -31.67
CA THR A 92 -8.65 23.96 -31.08
C THR A 92 -8.98 24.82 -29.87
N LEU A 93 -7.96 25.34 -29.19
CA LEU A 93 -8.09 26.21 -28.01
C LEU A 93 -8.05 27.71 -28.37
N ASP A 94 -7.96 28.06 -29.66
CA ASP A 94 -7.83 29.44 -30.17
C ASP A 94 -6.63 30.19 -29.55
N LEU A 95 -5.55 29.45 -29.26
CA LEU A 95 -4.34 29.95 -28.64
C LEU A 95 -3.28 30.19 -29.72
N ALA A 96 -2.77 31.42 -29.80
CA ALA A 96 -1.66 31.74 -30.70
C ALA A 96 -0.33 31.25 -30.10
N PRO A 97 0.57 30.65 -30.90
CA PRO A 97 1.89 30.23 -30.42
C PRO A 97 2.67 31.44 -29.91
N VAL A 98 3.10 31.37 -28.65
CA VAL A 98 3.90 32.42 -28.01
C VAL A 98 5.30 32.41 -28.65
N GLY A 99 5.64 33.49 -29.34
CA GLY A 99 6.97 33.67 -29.94
C GLY A 99 8.06 33.82 -28.88
N PRO A 100 9.32 33.47 -29.20
CA PRO A 100 10.45 33.58 -28.27
C PRO A 100 10.65 35.00 -27.70
N ASP A 101 10.21 36.02 -28.44
CA ASP A 101 10.30 37.43 -28.04
C ASP A 101 9.24 37.85 -26.99
N GLN A 102 8.29 36.97 -26.67
CA GLN A 102 7.24 37.23 -25.67
C GLN A 102 7.45 36.48 -24.35
N VAL A 103 8.47 35.61 -24.28
CA VAL A 103 8.78 34.83 -23.09
C VAL A 103 9.71 35.63 -22.18
N GLY A 104 9.20 36.03 -21.00
CA GLY A 104 10.01 36.69 -19.98
C GLY A 104 11.01 35.72 -19.34
N HIS A 105 12.27 36.12 -19.26
CA HIS A 105 13.30 35.35 -18.58
C HIS A 105 13.54 35.90 -17.17
N LEU A 106 13.67 34.99 -16.21
CA LEU A 106 14.08 35.31 -14.84
C LEU A 106 15.59 35.51 -14.80
N THR A 107 16.01 36.71 -14.39
CA THR A 107 17.42 36.99 -14.10
C THR A 107 17.84 36.35 -12.78
N PRO A 108 19.14 36.07 -12.57
CA PRO A 108 19.65 35.54 -11.30
C PRO A 108 19.42 36.48 -10.09
N ALA A 109 19.04 37.74 -10.31
CA ALA A 109 18.62 38.69 -9.28
C ALA A 109 17.12 38.59 -8.91
N GLY A 110 16.36 37.71 -9.58
CA GLY A 110 14.92 37.54 -9.35
C GLY A 110 14.03 38.51 -10.11
N GLU A 111 14.58 39.37 -10.98
CA GLU A 111 13.79 40.26 -11.82
C GLU A 111 13.36 39.56 -13.12
N LEU A 112 12.08 39.73 -13.46
CA LEU A 112 11.45 39.21 -14.67
C LEU A 112 11.69 40.20 -15.82
N VAL A 113 12.50 39.80 -16.79
CA VAL A 113 12.87 40.63 -17.95
C VAL A 113 12.17 40.11 -19.19
N PHE A 114 11.26 40.91 -19.75
CA PHE A 114 10.64 40.65 -21.04
C PHE A 114 11.54 41.18 -22.17
N PRO A 115 11.70 40.45 -23.29
CA PRO A 115 12.39 40.99 -24.46
C PRO A 115 11.66 42.24 -24.95
N GLN A 116 12.38 43.35 -25.12
CA GLN A 116 11.81 44.52 -25.78
C GLN A 116 11.52 44.16 -27.25
N PRO A 117 10.32 44.44 -27.78
CA PRO A 117 10.04 44.21 -29.20
C PRO A 117 11.04 45.03 -30.03
N SER A 118 11.89 44.35 -30.78
CA SER A 118 12.81 45.02 -31.70
C SER A 118 11.99 45.81 -32.73
N PRO A 119 12.28 47.10 -32.96
CA PRO A 119 11.60 47.87 -33.98
C PRO A 119 11.85 47.19 -35.33
N THR A 120 10.77 46.86 -36.04
CA THR A 120 10.81 46.32 -37.40
C THR A 120 11.77 47.15 -38.25
N PRO A 121 12.80 46.55 -38.89
CA PRO A 121 13.66 47.31 -39.79
C PRO A 121 12.80 47.89 -40.90
N ALA A 122 12.80 49.23 -41.00
CA ALA A 122 12.07 49.96 -42.01
C ALA A 122 12.48 49.42 -43.39
N ARG A 123 11.52 48.82 -44.10
CA ARG A 123 11.69 48.33 -45.46
C ARG A 123 12.20 49.50 -46.32
N PRO A 124 13.36 49.39 -46.98
CA PRO A 124 13.83 50.45 -47.87
C PRO A 124 12.81 50.60 -49.00
N ASN A 125 12.25 51.80 -49.11
CA ASN A 125 11.27 52.17 -50.12
C ASN A 125 11.89 52.04 -51.53
N PRO A 126 11.41 51.15 -52.41
CA PRO A 126 12.01 50.90 -53.72
C PRO A 126 11.55 51.93 -54.77
N ALA A 127 11.52 53.22 -54.41
CA ALA A 127 11.05 54.28 -55.28
C ALA A 127 11.97 55.51 -55.24
N ARG A 128 13.27 55.31 -55.48
CA ARG A 128 14.17 56.42 -55.84
C ARG A 128 15.35 55.99 -56.70
N SER A 129 15.08 55.47 -57.88
CA SER A 129 16.05 55.45 -58.98
C SER A 129 15.42 56.05 -60.24
N LYS A 130 15.72 57.36 -60.42
CA LYS A 130 15.78 58.19 -61.64
C LYS A 130 14.82 57.97 -62.83
N PRO A 131 14.40 59.07 -63.47
CA PRO A 131 14.43 59.18 -64.92
C PRO A 131 15.61 60.04 -65.41
N ARG A 132 15.92 59.80 -66.69
CA ARG A 132 16.98 60.32 -67.57
C ARG A 132 17.40 61.77 -67.38
#